data_AF-A0A2A6P4F8-F1
#
_entry.id   AF-A0A2A6P4F8-F1
#
_cell.length_a   1.000
_cell.length_b   1.000
_cell.length_c   1.000
_cell.angle_alpha   90.00
_cell.angle_beta   90.00
_cell.angle_gamma   90.00
#
_symmetry.space_group_name_H-M   'P 1'
#
loop_
_entity.id
_entity.type
_entity.pdbx_description
1 polymer ?
#
loop_
_entity_poly.entity_id
_entity_poly.type
_entity_poly.pdbx_seq_one_letter_code
_entity_poly.pdbx_strand_id
1 'polypeptide(L)'
;MSDQDQHNRTMNLNAHYAWSFALWASAEAARTSGNLVLAPIGYYYSVFHSAYAYLNAVPGIAPTTFDRMGHQPLSNLIEQHLGSDLQKDFDEMRDLREAINYLGMGSAEGKLRVLRGHPLRFGTPSQSASLDNMISRARNKSRDFIITTLDRVAALPSQAADTFPKRGDDDENWLLEYMQEDIYLGLMSDDMRGKAVRIVRELLA
;
A
#
# COMPACT_ATOMS: atom_id res chain seq x y z
N MET A 1 2.77 28.89 4.16
CA MET A 1 2.51 27.68 4.98
C MET A 1 3.23 27.91 6.29
N SER A 2 2.62 27.63 7.44
CA SER A 2 3.32 27.80 8.72
C SER A 2 4.35 26.67 8.92
N ASP A 3 5.38 26.90 9.75
CA ASP A 3 6.38 25.87 10.08
C ASP A 3 5.71 24.63 10.71
N GLN A 4 4.63 24.82 11.47
CA GLN A 4 3.84 23.74 12.05
C GLN A 4 3.12 22.91 10.99
N ASP A 5 2.55 23.55 9.95
CA ASP A 5 1.90 22.83 8.85
C ASP A 5 2.91 22.01 8.05
N GLN A 6 4.12 22.55 7.86
CA GLN A 6 5.21 21.87 7.17
C GLN A 6 5.71 20.66 7.96
N HIS A 7 5.90 20.82 9.27
CA HIS A 7 6.27 19.72 10.16
C HIS A 7 5.21 18.61 10.16
N ASN A 8 3.93 18.96 10.31
CA ASN A 8 2.83 17.99 10.30
C ASN A 8 2.75 17.21 8.97
N ARG A 9 2.95 17.90 7.83
CA ARG A 9 3.00 17.23 6.51
C ARG A 9 4.16 16.24 6.41
N THR A 10 5.33 16.62 6.92
CA THR A 10 6.53 15.76 6.92
C THR A 10 6.31 14.52 7.77
N MET A 11 5.79 14.69 8.99
CA MET A 11 5.43 13.57 9.88
C MET A 11 4.40 12.65 9.25
N ASN A 12 3.33 13.19 8.66
CA ASN A 12 2.31 12.39 7.98
C ASN A 12 2.90 11.60 6.80
N LEU A 13 3.75 12.23 6.00
CA LEU A 13 4.40 11.58 4.88
C LEU A 13 5.24 10.38 5.34
N ASN A 14 6.07 10.56 6.37
CA ASN A 14 6.93 9.51 6.89
C ASN A 14 6.13 8.38 7.53
N ALA A 15 5.16 8.73 8.38
CA ALA A 15 4.29 7.74 9.01
C ALA A 15 3.57 6.88 7.97
N HIS A 16 3.03 7.50 6.92
CA HIS A 16 2.33 6.75 5.88
C HIS A 16 3.25 5.89 5.01
N TYR A 17 4.48 6.34 4.72
CA TYR A 17 5.45 5.45 4.07
C TYR A 17 5.87 4.28 4.97
N ALA A 18 6.10 4.52 6.27
CA ALA A 18 6.39 3.44 7.23
C ALA A 18 5.27 2.39 7.25
N TRP A 19 4.00 2.83 7.33
CA TRP A 19 2.84 1.96 7.23
C TRP A 19 2.78 1.21 5.90
N SER A 20 3.02 1.91 4.78
CA SER A 20 3.03 1.32 3.45
C SER A 20 4.00 0.14 3.38
N PHE A 21 5.23 0.37 3.82
CA PHE A 21 6.29 -0.64 3.84
C PHE A 21 6.00 -1.79 4.79
N ALA A 22 5.58 -1.50 6.02
CA ALA A 22 5.25 -2.52 7.01
C ALA A 22 4.12 -3.44 6.52
N LEU A 23 3.09 -2.88 5.89
CA LEU A 23 1.97 -3.64 5.32
C LEU A 23 2.38 -4.45 4.09
N TRP A 24 3.25 -3.93 3.23
CA TRP A 24 3.76 -4.68 2.09
C TRP A 24 4.63 -5.87 2.54
N ALA A 25 5.51 -5.65 3.52
CA ALA A 25 6.29 -6.73 4.14
C ALA A 25 5.39 -7.78 4.83
N SER A 26 4.37 -7.33 5.57
CA SER A 26 3.35 -8.19 6.17
C SER A 26 2.58 -9.02 5.11
N ALA A 27 2.32 -8.43 3.94
CA ALA A 27 1.68 -9.12 2.83
C ALA A 27 2.59 -10.21 2.23
N GLU A 28 3.87 -9.94 2.02
CA GLU A 28 4.84 -10.95 1.56
C GLU A 28 4.99 -12.09 2.57
N ALA A 29 5.02 -11.75 3.85
CA ALA A 29 4.99 -12.67 4.97
C ALA A 29 3.77 -13.60 4.94
N ALA A 30 2.57 -13.03 4.81
CA ALA A 30 1.32 -13.79 4.69
C ALA A 30 1.33 -14.68 3.44
N ARG A 31 1.80 -14.17 2.29
CA ARG A 31 1.86 -14.95 1.04
C ARG A 31 2.81 -16.14 1.15
N THR A 32 4.01 -15.93 1.69
CA THR A 32 5.04 -16.98 1.82
C THR A 32 4.65 -18.08 2.82
N SER A 33 3.85 -17.74 3.83
CA SER A 33 3.26 -18.69 4.78
C SER A 33 1.98 -19.36 4.28
N GLY A 34 1.53 -19.07 3.05
CA GLY A 34 0.31 -19.63 2.47
C GLY A 34 -0.99 -18.97 2.95
N ASN A 35 -0.92 -17.87 3.69
CA ASN A 35 -2.08 -17.05 4.04
C ASN A 35 -2.48 -16.13 2.89
N LEU A 36 -3.14 -16.73 1.91
CA LEU A 36 -3.59 -16.07 0.68
C LEU A 36 -4.78 -15.12 0.87
N VAL A 37 -5.39 -15.09 2.06
CA VAL A 37 -6.47 -14.16 2.42
C VAL A 37 -5.89 -12.83 2.88
N LEU A 38 -4.88 -12.84 3.76
CA LEU A 38 -4.33 -11.61 4.31
C LEU A 38 -3.34 -10.91 3.37
N ALA A 39 -2.62 -11.66 2.53
CA ALA A 39 -1.66 -11.08 1.58
C ALA A 39 -2.24 -9.95 0.71
N PRO A 40 -3.35 -10.14 -0.04
CA PRO A 40 -3.93 -9.10 -0.88
C PRO A 40 -4.51 -7.91 -0.10
N ILE A 41 -4.97 -8.12 1.14
CA ILE A 41 -5.38 -7.02 2.02
C ILE A 41 -4.18 -6.14 2.35
N GLY A 42 -3.04 -6.75 2.69
CA GLY A 42 -1.80 -6.02 2.98
C GLY A 42 -1.27 -5.27 1.76
N TYR A 43 -1.25 -5.89 0.56
CA TYR A 43 -0.87 -5.19 -0.68
C TYR A 43 -1.75 -3.98 -0.94
N TYR A 44 -3.08 -4.10 -0.76
CA TYR A 44 -3.99 -2.97 -0.94
C TYR A 44 -3.69 -1.82 0.02
N TYR A 45 -3.60 -2.09 1.32
CA TYR A 45 -3.35 -1.02 2.29
C TYR A 45 -1.94 -0.43 2.15
N SER A 46 -0.96 -1.21 1.67
CA SER A 46 0.36 -0.64 1.34
C SER A 46 0.26 0.47 0.30
N VAL A 47 -0.53 0.27 -0.75
CA VAL A 47 -0.75 1.25 -1.82
C VAL A 47 -1.62 2.41 -1.34
N PHE A 48 -2.63 2.14 -0.52
CA PHE A 48 -3.45 3.18 0.10
C PHE A 48 -2.57 4.19 0.85
N HIS A 49 -1.66 3.70 1.68
CA HIS A 49 -0.78 4.56 2.45
C HIS A 49 0.29 5.25 1.60
N SER A 50 0.85 4.61 0.58
CA SER A 50 1.82 5.28 -0.30
C SER A 50 1.18 6.39 -1.14
N ALA A 51 -0.03 6.15 -1.66
CA ALA A 51 -0.81 7.18 -2.35
C ALA A 51 -1.13 8.37 -1.43
N TYR A 52 -1.55 8.08 -0.20
CA TYR A 52 -1.84 9.09 0.80
C TYR A 52 -0.58 9.92 1.15
N ALA A 53 0.57 9.26 1.32
CA ALA A 53 1.85 9.92 1.57
C ALA A 53 2.23 10.88 0.44
N TYR A 54 2.17 10.41 -0.82
CA TYR A 54 2.42 11.25 -1.99
C TYR A 54 1.50 12.46 -2.04
N LEU A 55 0.18 12.25 -1.93
CA LEU A 55 -0.80 13.34 -2.02
C LEU A 55 -0.62 14.37 -0.90
N ASN A 56 -0.15 13.97 0.29
CA ASN A 56 0.19 14.92 1.36
C ASN A 56 1.39 15.81 1.02
N ALA A 57 2.30 15.34 0.16
CA ALA A 57 3.42 16.16 -0.32
C ALA A 57 3.04 17.07 -1.51
N VAL A 58 1.97 16.76 -2.24
CA VAL A 58 1.57 17.57 -3.41
C VAL A 58 1.18 18.99 -2.99
N PRO A 59 1.85 20.03 -3.53
CA PRO A 59 1.48 21.41 -3.27
C PRO A 59 0.05 21.71 -3.74
N GLY A 60 -0.71 22.41 -2.91
CA GLY A 60 -2.08 22.85 -3.25
C GLY A 60 -3.19 21.93 -2.77
N ILE A 61 -2.90 20.71 -2.29
CA ILE A 61 -3.90 19.88 -1.60
C ILE A 61 -3.95 20.28 -0.13
N ALA A 62 -5.11 20.68 0.38
CA ALA A 62 -5.28 21.09 1.77
C ALA A 62 -5.17 19.88 2.72
N PRO A 63 -4.55 20.00 3.91
CA PRO A 63 -4.46 18.88 4.86
C PRO A 63 -5.84 18.32 5.26
N THR A 64 -6.84 19.21 5.37
CA THR A 64 -8.23 18.85 5.69
C THR A 64 -8.90 17.98 4.62
N THR A 65 -8.38 17.94 3.40
CA THR A 65 -8.85 17.02 2.34
C THR A 65 -8.69 15.56 2.78
N PHE A 66 -7.74 15.28 3.67
CA PHE A 66 -7.41 13.94 4.09
C PHE A 66 -8.18 13.47 5.34
N ASP A 67 -8.92 14.36 6.01
CA ASP A 67 -9.72 14.02 7.18
C ASP A 67 -10.81 13.01 6.79
N ARG A 68 -10.70 11.78 7.33
CA ARG A 68 -11.60 10.65 7.06
C ARG A 68 -11.64 10.24 5.57
N MET A 69 -10.50 10.34 4.88
CA MET A 69 -10.39 9.91 3.49
C MET A 69 -10.71 8.42 3.32
N GLY A 70 -11.77 8.14 2.56
CA GLY A 70 -12.15 6.79 2.16
C GLY A 70 -11.53 6.35 0.82
N HIS A 71 -11.81 5.11 0.43
CA HIS A 71 -11.24 4.49 -0.78
C HIS A 71 -11.59 5.24 -2.08
N GLN A 72 -12.86 5.66 -2.26
CA GLN A 72 -13.29 6.31 -3.49
C GLN A 72 -12.75 7.75 -3.64
N PRO A 73 -12.81 8.62 -2.60
CA PRO A 73 -12.14 9.92 -2.67
C PRO A 73 -10.65 9.82 -2.98
N LEU A 74 -9.95 8.83 -2.39
CA LEU A 74 -8.54 8.59 -2.68
C LEU A 74 -8.32 8.17 -4.15
N SER A 75 -9.13 7.24 -4.69
CA SER A 75 -9.06 6.82 -6.10
C SER A 75 -9.18 8.02 -7.06
N ASN A 76 -10.11 8.94 -6.79
CA ASN A 76 -10.26 10.15 -7.60
C ASN A 76 -9.03 11.06 -7.56
N LEU A 77 -8.39 11.21 -6.39
CA LEU A 77 -7.15 12.00 -6.26
C LEU A 77 -5.96 11.31 -6.94
N ILE A 78 -5.89 9.97 -6.90
CA ILE A 78 -4.90 9.20 -7.64
C ILE A 78 -5.07 9.47 -9.14
N GLU A 79 -6.28 9.42 -9.68
CA GLU A 79 -6.52 9.76 -11.09
C GLU A 79 -6.00 11.16 -11.45
N GLN A 80 -6.32 12.15 -10.62
CA GLN A 80 -5.98 13.55 -10.86
C GLN A 80 -4.48 13.85 -10.77
N HIS A 81 -3.76 13.22 -9.84
CA HIS A 81 -2.37 13.59 -9.53
C HIS A 81 -1.34 12.52 -9.88
N LEU A 82 -1.75 11.26 -9.99
CA LEU A 82 -0.91 10.12 -10.34
C LEU A 82 -1.21 9.60 -11.75
N GLY A 83 -2.44 9.75 -12.23
CA GLY A 83 -2.87 9.34 -13.56
C GLY A 83 -3.74 8.09 -13.54
N SER A 84 -4.48 7.88 -14.65
CA SER A 84 -5.51 6.85 -14.74
C SER A 84 -4.99 5.41 -14.67
N ASP A 85 -3.74 5.15 -15.07
CA ASP A 85 -3.19 3.80 -14.97
C ASP A 85 -2.89 3.39 -13.53
N LEU A 86 -2.35 4.31 -12.72
CA LEU A 86 -2.18 4.07 -11.28
C LEU A 86 -3.53 3.96 -10.57
N GLN A 87 -4.52 4.75 -10.96
CA GLN A 87 -5.89 4.61 -10.45
C GLN A 87 -6.47 3.22 -10.73
N LYS A 88 -6.36 2.72 -11.96
CA LYS A 88 -6.85 1.37 -12.31
C LYS A 88 -6.16 0.31 -11.47
N ASP A 89 -4.86 0.44 -11.23
CA ASP A 89 -4.11 -0.50 -10.40
C ASP A 89 -4.57 -0.45 -8.94
N PHE A 90 -4.80 0.75 -8.40
CA PHE A 90 -5.38 0.95 -7.07
C PHE A 90 -6.78 0.31 -6.96
N ASP A 91 -7.65 0.57 -7.93
CA ASP A 91 -9.02 0.05 -7.95
C ASP A 91 -9.04 -1.48 -8.13
N GLU A 92 -8.16 -2.05 -8.96
CA GLU A 92 -8.03 -3.50 -9.09
C GLU A 92 -7.63 -4.15 -7.75
N MET A 93 -6.68 -3.56 -7.03
CA MET A 93 -6.26 -4.05 -5.71
C MET A 93 -7.36 -3.85 -4.65
N ARG A 94 -8.10 -2.74 -4.71
CA ARG A 94 -9.28 -2.50 -3.88
C ARG A 94 -10.32 -3.59 -4.12
N ASP A 95 -10.66 -3.85 -5.37
CA ASP A 95 -11.66 -4.84 -5.75
C ASP A 95 -11.24 -6.25 -5.33
N LEU A 96 -9.95 -6.59 -5.43
CA LEU A 96 -9.40 -7.84 -4.91
C LEU A 96 -9.52 -7.92 -3.39
N ARG A 97 -9.14 -6.87 -2.65
CA ARG A 97 -9.29 -6.78 -1.19
C ARG A 97 -10.76 -6.89 -0.78
N GLU A 98 -11.65 -6.21 -1.49
CA GLU A 98 -13.08 -6.28 -1.26
C GLU A 98 -13.59 -7.68 -1.52
N ALA A 99 -13.29 -8.28 -2.67
CA ALA A 99 -13.71 -9.64 -2.99
C ALA A 99 -13.19 -10.68 -1.99
N ILE A 100 -12.05 -10.43 -1.34
CA ILE A 100 -11.47 -11.30 -0.31
C ILE A 100 -12.09 -11.08 1.07
N ASN A 101 -12.36 -9.82 1.45
CA ASN A 101 -13.20 -9.53 2.62
C ASN A 101 -14.62 -10.08 2.43
N TYR A 102 -15.09 -10.04 1.20
CA TYR A 102 -16.31 -10.66 0.71
C TYR A 102 -16.07 -12.08 0.22
N LEU A 103 -15.03 -12.80 0.67
CA LEU A 103 -15.17 -14.25 0.78
C LEU A 103 -16.27 -14.63 1.80
N GLY A 104 -16.79 -13.63 2.54
CA GLY A 104 -18.21 -13.53 2.90
C GLY A 104 -19.07 -12.79 1.85
N MET A 105 -19.34 -13.40 0.69
CA MET A 105 -19.85 -12.71 -0.53
C MET A 105 -21.18 -11.98 -0.37
N GLY A 106 -21.39 -10.81 -1.00
CA GLY A 106 -22.67 -10.08 -0.96
C GLY A 106 -23.84 -10.78 -1.70
N SER A 107 -23.56 -11.59 -2.72
CA SER A 107 -24.58 -12.35 -3.47
C SER A 107 -24.68 -13.80 -2.98
N ALA A 108 -25.90 -14.35 -2.95
CA ALA A 108 -26.15 -15.71 -2.44
C ALA A 108 -25.40 -16.80 -3.22
N GLU A 109 -25.29 -16.66 -4.54
CA GLU A 109 -24.59 -17.61 -5.40
C GLU A 109 -23.09 -17.65 -5.12
N GLY A 110 -22.52 -16.48 -4.83
CA GLY A 110 -21.15 -16.34 -4.39
C GLY A 110 -20.88 -17.10 -3.09
N LYS A 111 -21.67 -16.82 -2.05
CA LYS A 111 -21.57 -17.51 -0.76
C LYS A 111 -21.68 -19.04 -0.94
N LEU A 112 -22.55 -19.51 -1.82
CA LEU A 112 -22.74 -20.94 -2.11
C LEU A 112 -21.55 -21.58 -2.81
N ARG A 113 -20.85 -20.89 -3.71
CA ARG A 113 -19.66 -21.44 -4.38
C ARG A 113 -18.50 -21.66 -3.42
N VAL A 114 -18.34 -20.76 -2.44
CA VAL A 114 -17.39 -20.90 -1.32
C VAL A 114 -17.76 -22.12 -0.47
N LEU A 115 -19.03 -22.25 -0.05
CA LEU A 115 -19.52 -23.41 0.72
C LEU A 115 -19.37 -24.75 -0.01
N ARG A 116 -19.38 -24.74 -1.35
CA ARG A 116 -19.29 -25.94 -2.20
C ARG A 116 -17.87 -26.28 -2.65
N GLY A 117 -16.86 -25.54 -2.21
CA GLY A 117 -15.45 -25.84 -2.50
C GLY A 117 -15.03 -25.59 -3.96
N HIS A 118 -15.70 -24.66 -4.67
CA HIS A 118 -15.30 -24.32 -6.04
C HIS A 118 -14.07 -23.39 -6.08
N PRO A 119 -13.19 -23.51 -7.09
CA PRO A 119 -12.05 -22.62 -7.26
C PRO A 119 -12.50 -21.16 -7.44
N LEU A 120 -11.94 -20.24 -6.66
CA LEU A 120 -12.19 -18.82 -6.79
C LEU A 120 -11.56 -18.29 -8.08
N ARG A 121 -12.36 -17.60 -8.89
CA ARG A 121 -11.95 -16.99 -10.14
C ARG A 121 -12.43 -15.53 -10.17
N PHE A 122 -11.53 -14.62 -10.53
CA PHE A 122 -11.79 -13.17 -10.58
C PHE A 122 -11.84 -12.69 -12.03
N GLY A 123 -12.76 -11.77 -12.34
CA GLY A 123 -12.97 -11.21 -13.69
C GLY A 123 -14.23 -11.74 -14.41
N THR A 124 -14.39 -11.36 -15.68
CA THR A 124 -15.45 -11.90 -16.54
C THR A 124 -15.17 -13.38 -16.89
N PRO A 125 -16.16 -14.19 -17.28
CA PRO A 125 -15.92 -15.59 -17.66
C PRO A 125 -14.85 -15.77 -18.74
N SER A 126 -14.69 -14.78 -19.63
CA SER A 126 -13.68 -14.76 -20.69
C SER A 126 -12.30 -14.26 -20.25
N GLN A 127 -12.16 -13.71 -19.03
CA GLN A 127 -10.92 -13.14 -18.49
C GLN A 127 -10.63 -13.64 -17.06
N SER A 128 -11.12 -14.83 -16.72
CA SER A 128 -11.03 -15.35 -15.36
C SER A 128 -9.59 -15.70 -14.97
N ALA A 129 -9.06 -15.10 -13.90
CA ALA A 129 -7.76 -15.44 -13.31
C ALA A 129 -7.92 -16.26 -12.02
N SER A 130 -6.96 -17.14 -11.72
CA SER A 130 -6.88 -17.83 -10.42
C SER A 130 -6.55 -16.84 -9.30
N LEU A 131 -6.93 -17.17 -8.06
CA LEU A 131 -6.57 -16.39 -6.88
C LEU A 131 -5.05 -16.17 -6.77
N ASP A 132 -4.24 -17.20 -7.00
CA ASP A 132 -2.77 -17.08 -6.96
C ASP A 132 -2.22 -16.11 -8.00
N ASN A 133 -2.78 -16.11 -9.20
CA ASN A 133 -2.40 -15.18 -10.26
C ASN A 133 -2.79 -13.75 -9.90
N MET A 134 -3.97 -13.56 -9.29
CA MET A 134 -4.41 -12.24 -8.82
C MET A 134 -3.56 -11.71 -7.67
N ILE A 135 -3.19 -12.57 -6.71
CA ILE A 135 -2.29 -12.22 -5.61
C ILE A 135 -0.90 -11.85 -6.14
N SER A 136 -0.39 -12.61 -7.11
CA SER A 136 0.90 -12.32 -7.75
C SER A 136 0.88 -11.01 -8.53
N ARG A 137 -0.23 -10.70 -9.23
CA ARG A 137 -0.47 -9.39 -9.85
C ARG A 137 -0.48 -8.27 -8.81
N ALA A 138 -1.26 -8.42 -7.74
CA ALA A 138 -1.37 -7.43 -6.67
C ALA A 138 -0.03 -7.16 -6.00
N ARG A 139 0.79 -8.18 -5.78
CA ARG A 139 2.17 -8.04 -5.28
C ARG A 139 3.01 -7.14 -6.19
N ASN A 140 3.03 -7.42 -7.48
CA ASN A 140 3.87 -6.68 -8.42
C ASN A 140 3.36 -5.25 -8.61
N LYS A 141 2.05 -5.08 -8.81
CA LYS A 141 1.42 -3.76 -8.94
C LYS A 141 1.61 -2.90 -7.69
N SER A 142 1.43 -3.46 -6.49
CA SER A 142 1.65 -2.71 -5.26
C SER A 142 3.09 -2.24 -5.10
N ARG A 143 4.06 -3.12 -5.40
CA ARG A 143 5.48 -2.76 -5.42
C ARG A 143 5.76 -1.60 -6.39
N ASP A 144 5.31 -1.74 -7.63
CA ASP A 144 5.57 -0.75 -8.68
C ASP A 144 4.87 0.58 -8.36
N PHE A 145 3.68 0.53 -7.75
CA PHE A 145 2.98 1.71 -7.28
C PHE A 145 3.77 2.44 -6.18
N ILE A 146 4.24 1.72 -5.16
CA ILE A 146 5.04 2.28 -4.05
C ILE A 146 6.29 2.98 -4.62
N ILE A 147 7.03 2.30 -5.50
CA ILE A 147 8.21 2.85 -6.18
C ILE A 147 7.84 4.12 -6.94
N THR A 148 6.77 4.08 -7.72
CA THR A 148 6.32 5.25 -8.50
C THR A 148 5.96 6.43 -7.60
N THR A 149 5.30 6.19 -6.47
CA THR A 149 4.97 7.27 -5.53
C THR A 149 6.21 7.85 -4.84
N LEU A 150 7.19 7.01 -4.49
CA LEU A 150 8.46 7.47 -3.92
C LEU A 150 9.23 8.35 -4.90
N ASP A 151 9.36 7.89 -6.15
CA ASP A 151 10.06 8.63 -7.21
C ASP A 151 9.37 9.98 -7.47
N ARG A 152 8.03 10.02 -7.43
CA ARG A 152 7.29 11.27 -7.59
C ARG A 152 7.41 12.21 -6.41
N VAL A 153 7.42 11.71 -5.17
CA VAL A 153 7.71 12.55 -3.99
C VAL A 153 9.11 13.15 -4.10
N ALA A 154 10.11 12.36 -4.51
CA ALA A 154 11.48 12.83 -4.69
C ALA A 154 11.63 13.90 -5.77
N ALA A 155 10.75 13.88 -6.77
CA ALA A 155 10.70 14.90 -7.83
C ALA A 155 9.95 16.18 -7.41
N LEU A 156 9.27 16.22 -6.26
CA LEU A 156 8.52 17.42 -5.84
C LEU A 156 9.48 18.55 -5.43
N PRO A 157 9.19 19.82 -5.76
CA PRO A 157 10.07 20.96 -5.49
C PRO A 157 10.23 21.37 -4.00
N SER A 158 9.95 20.49 -3.03
CA SER A 158 9.81 20.89 -1.61
C SER A 158 11.03 20.55 -0.75
N GLN A 159 11.28 21.39 0.26
CA GLN A 159 12.23 21.20 1.37
C GLN A 159 11.90 20.00 2.29
N ALA A 160 10.83 19.23 2.02
CA ALA A 160 10.61 17.93 2.65
C ALA A 160 11.65 16.89 2.22
N ALA A 161 12.55 17.27 1.30
CA ALA A 161 13.52 16.39 0.70
C ALA A 161 14.47 15.71 1.71
N ASP A 162 14.77 16.29 2.86
CA ASP A 162 15.84 15.75 3.71
C ASP A 162 15.41 14.69 4.72
N THR A 163 14.11 14.44 4.90
CA THR A 163 13.60 13.60 5.99
C THR A 163 12.57 12.57 5.53
N PHE A 164 12.67 12.05 4.31
CA PHE A 164 11.75 11.03 3.80
C PHE A 164 12.49 9.86 3.15
N PRO A 165 11.90 8.66 3.05
CA PRO A 165 12.60 7.52 2.49
C PRO A 165 12.75 7.69 0.98
N LYS A 166 13.99 7.67 0.47
CA LYS A 166 14.28 7.69 -0.97
C LYS A 166 14.91 6.40 -1.45
N ARG A 167 14.79 6.19 -2.75
CA ARG A 167 15.60 5.16 -3.41
C ARG A 167 17.08 5.54 -3.36
N GLY A 168 17.93 4.57 -3.03
CA GLY A 168 19.36 4.73 -2.82
C GLY A 168 19.75 5.25 -1.44
N ASP A 169 18.78 5.54 -0.55
CA ASP A 169 19.10 5.88 0.84
C ASP A 169 19.48 4.63 1.62
N ASP A 170 20.74 4.58 2.07
CA ASP A 170 21.23 3.66 3.10
C ASP A 170 20.98 4.21 4.53
N ASP A 171 20.14 5.24 4.67
CA ASP A 171 19.95 5.94 5.93
C ASP A 171 19.20 5.08 6.95
N GLU A 172 19.98 4.39 7.80
CA GLU A 172 19.46 3.63 8.92
C GLU A 172 18.67 4.51 9.89
N ASN A 173 18.90 5.82 9.94
CA ASN A 173 18.22 6.70 10.90
C ASN A 173 16.73 6.80 10.62
N TRP A 174 16.29 6.94 9.36
CA TRP A 174 14.86 6.99 9.03
C TRP A 174 14.16 5.68 9.38
N LEU A 175 14.79 4.54 9.05
CA LEU A 175 14.27 3.22 9.40
C LEU A 175 14.17 3.04 10.91
N LEU A 176 15.17 3.49 11.67
CA LEU A 176 15.16 3.42 13.12
C LEU A 176 14.07 4.34 13.71
N GLU A 177 13.97 5.57 13.23
CA GLU A 177 13.02 6.57 13.73
C GLU A 177 11.55 6.19 13.45
N TYR A 178 11.25 5.67 12.26
CA TYR A 178 9.85 5.45 11.83
C TYR A 178 9.41 3.98 11.80
N MET A 179 10.33 3.01 11.79
CA MET A 179 9.98 1.58 11.71
C MET A 179 10.43 0.75 12.91
N GLN A 180 11.39 1.18 13.73
CA GLN A 180 11.88 0.35 14.84
C GLN A 180 10.84 0.14 15.95
N GLU A 181 10.00 1.14 16.20
CA GLU A 181 8.90 1.09 17.17
C GLU A 181 7.53 0.76 16.54
N ASP A 182 7.48 0.42 15.24
CA ASP A 182 6.22 0.11 14.57
C ASP A 182 5.59 -1.14 15.20
N ILE A 183 4.38 -0.97 15.76
CA ILE A 183 3.65 -2.04 16.45
C ILE A 183 3.40 -3.24 15.53
N TYR A 184 3.15 -3.04 14.23
CA TYR A 184 2.94 -4.15 13.30
C TYR A 184 4.21 -4.96 13.06
N LEU A 185 5.38 -4.31 13.01
CA LEU A 185 6.68 -5.00 12.96
C LEU A 185 7.07 -5.58 14.32
N GLY A 186 6.61 -4.94 15.40
CA GLY A 186 6.68 -5.37 16.79
C GLY A 186 5.98 -6.70 17.03
N LEU A 187 4.82 -6.90 16.40
CA LEU A 187 3.99 -8.10 16.48
C LEU A 187 4.46 -9.24 15.56
N MET A 188 5.37 -8.96 14.63
CA MET A 188 6.03 -9.96 13.80
C MET A 188 7.15 -10.67 14.59
N SER A 189 7.38 -11.95 14.33
CA SER A 189 8.56 -12.64 14.89
C SER A 189 9.85 -11.95 14.44
N ASP A 190 10.95 -12.09 15.20
CA ASP A 190 12.22 -11.41 14.91
C ASP A 190 12.75 -11.68 13.49
N ASP A 191 12.57 -12.92 12.99
CA ASP A 191 12.89 -13.31 11.61
C ASP A 191 12.06 -12.52 10.56
N MET A 192 10.80 -12.22 10.89
CA MET A 192 9.87 -11.52 10.01
C MET A 192 10.08 -10.01 10.05
N ARG A 193 10.49 -9.46 11.20
CA ARG A 193 10.97 -8.08 11.31
C ARG A 193 12.25 -7.87 10.49
N GLY A 194 13.21 -8.79 10.60
CA GLY A 194 14.42 -8.77 9.77
C GLY A 194 14.12 -8.85 8.28
N LYS A 195 13.14 -9.67 7.88
CA LYS A 195 12.64 -9.72 6.49
C LYS A 195 11.96 -8.43 6.05
N ALA A 196 11.17 -7.78 6.91
CA ALA A 196 10.53 -6.51 6.59
C ALA A 196 11.56 -5.41 6.34
N VAL A 197 12.55 -5.26 7.22
CA VAL A 197 13.65 -4.30 7.04
C VAL A 197 14.44 -4.60 5.76
N ARG A 198 14.73 -5.87 5.47
CA ARG A 198 15.41 -6.26 4.23
C ARG A 198 14.56 -5.92 2.99
N ILE A 199 13.26 -6.16 3.04
CA ILE A 199 12.31 -5.84 1.98
C ILE A 199 12.27 -4.34 1.71
N VAL A 200 12.27 -3.49 2.75
CA VAL A 200 12.34 -2.04 2.56
C VAL A 200 13.66 -1.66 1.92
N ARG A 201 14.78 -2.22 2.39
CA ARG A 201 16.09 -2.02 1.74
C ARG A 201 16.10 -2.46 0.28
N GLU A 202 15.49 -3.59 -0.05
CA GLU A 202 15.35 -4.07 -1.45
C GLU A 202 14.43 -3.18 -2.31
N LEU A 203 13.43 -2.52 -1.72
CA LEU A 203 12.57 -1.56 -2.41
C LEU A 203 13.26 -0.21 -2.60
N LEU A 204 14.10 0.19 -1.66
CA LEU A 204 14.85 1.42 -1.72
C LEU A 204 16.13 1.28 -2.56
N ALA A 205 16.73 0.09 -2.71
CA ALA A 205 17.88 -0.12 -3.60
C ALA A 205 17.59 0.18 -5.10
#